data_AF-A0A524IZF0-F1
#
_entry.id   AF-A0A524IZF0-F1
#
_cell.length_a   1.000
_cell.length_b   1.000
_cell.length_c   1.000
_cell.angle_alpha   90.00
_cell.angle_beta   90.00
_cell.angle_gamma   90.00
#
_symmetry.space_group_name_H-M   'P 1'
#
loop_
_entity.id
_entity.type
_entity.pdbx_description
1 polymer ?
#
loop_
_entity_poly.entity_id
_entity_poly.type
_entity_poly.pdbx_seq_one_letter_code
_entity_poly.pdbx_strand_id
1 'polypeptide(L)' 'MTRDDGARSRDSSGDLARPLASDVLPAAVECPFCRGSDTEQFSAFGSALSVSQYYCRPCRTVFEWMKWR' A
#
# COMPACT_ATOMS: atom_id res chain seq x y z
N MET A 1 11.56 -0.37 52.13
CA MET A 1 12.94 -0.33 51.60
C MET A 1 13.16 -1.71 51.00
N THR A 2 13.19 -2.00 49.69
CA THR A 2 13.19 -1.25 48.43
C THR A 2 12.69 -2.24 47.37
N ARG A 3 11.88 -1.78 46.40
CA ARG A 3 11.37 -2.56 45.26
C ARG A 3 12.48 -2.70 44.21
N ASP A 4 12.59 -3.85 43.54
CA ASP A 4 13.38 -3.97 42.30
C ASP A 4 12.66 -4.92 41.32
N ASP A 5 11.67 -4.36 40.63
CA ASP A 5 11.02 -4.95 39.46
C ASP A 5 11.90 -4.67 38.23
N GLY A 6 12.74 -5.65 37.87
CA GLY A 6 13.60 -5.60 36.70
C GLY A 6 12.79 -5.55 35.40
N ALA A 7 12.64 -4.33 34.86
CA ALA A 7 11.90 -4.03 33.64
C ALA A 7 12.50 -4.71 32.41
N ARG A 8 11.64 -5.45 31.70
CA ARG A 8 11.92 -6.16 30.46
C ARG A 8 11.95 -5.18 29.29
N SER A 9 13.13 -4.74 28.87
CA SER A 9 13.29 -3.88 27.68
C SER A 9 12.87 -4.62 26.40
N ARG A 10 11.69 -4.27 25.88
CA ARG A 10 11.26 -4.56 24.51
C ARG A 10 11.56 -3.33 23.67
N ASP A 11 12.69 -3.33 22.98
CA ASP A 11 13.04 -2.28 22.04
C ASP A 11 13.15 -2.90 20.64
N SER A 12 12.08 -2.79 19.85
CA SER A 12 12.03 -3.12 18.43
C SER A 12 10.70 -2.61 17.84
N SER A 13 10.53 -1.30 17.75
CA SER A 13 9.34 -0.69 17.12
C SER A 13 9.69 0.47 16.19
N GLY A 14 10.90 0.47 15.62
CA GLY A 14 11.40 1.56 14.78
C GLY A 14 11.10 1.45 13.28
N ASP A 15 10.67 0.30 12.75
CA ASP A 15 10.65 0.06 11.28
C ASP A 15 9.26 -0.14 10.66
N LEU A 16 8.18 -0.01 11.43
CA LEU A 16 6.81 -0.21 10.90
C LEU A 16 6.26 0.99 10.11
N ALA A 17 6.96 2.13 10.15
CA ALA A 17 6.51 3.36 9.52
C ALA A 17 7.04 3.57 8.10
N ARG A 18 8.00 2.76 7.63
CA ARG A 18 8.44 2.87 6.25
C ARG A 18 7.33 2.27 5.37
N PRO A 19 6.66 3.07 4.51
CA PRO A 19 5.79 2.48 3.51
C PRO A 19 6.63 1.46 2.76
N LEU A 20 6.14 0.20 2.68
CA LEU A 20 6.75 -0.81 1.82
C LEU A 20 6.63 -0.26 0.40
N ALA A 21 7.66 0.47 -0.01
CA ALA A 21 7.64 1.21 -1.24
C ALA A 21 7.41 0.21 -2.37
N SER A 22 6.30 0.36 -3.07
CA SER A 22 5.94 -0.48 -4.19
C SER A 22 6.69 0.01 -5.42
N ASP A 23 8.03 0.06 -5.34
CA ASP A 23 8.92 0.66 -6.35
C ASP A 23 8.83 -0.01 -7.72
N VAL A 24 8.09 -1.12 -7.80
CA VAL A 24 7.81 -1.90 -9.02
C VAL A 24 6.43 -1.55 -9.62
N LEU A 25 5.59 -0.76 -8.96
CA LEU A 25 4.27 -0.40 -9.47
C LEU A 25 4.26 0.98 -10.10
N PRO A 26 3.53 1.16 -11.22
CA PRO A 26 3.35 2.48 -11.81
C PRO A 26 2.59 3.42 -10.87
N ALA A 27 2.93 4.71 -10.88
CA ALA A 27 2.22 5.71 -10.08
C ALA A 27 0.76 5.94 -10.54
N ALA A 28 0.50 5.73 -11.83
CA ALA A 28 -0.81 5.84 -12.45
C ALA A 28 -0.93 4.86 -13.63
N VAL A 29 -2.15 4.37 -13.87
CA VAL A 29 -2.51 3.48 -14.99
C VAL A 29 -3.83 3.92 -15.63
N GLU A 30 -4.10 3.54 -16.87
CA GLU A 30 -5.38 3.87 -17.54
C GLU A 30 -6.56 3.15 -16.87
N CYS A 31 -7.63 3.88 -16.57
CA CYS A 31 -8.85 3.30 -16.02
C CYS A 31 -9.61 2.49 -17.08
N PRO A 32 -9.92 1.20 -16.84
CA PRO A 32 -10.61 0.36 -17.82
C PRO A 32 -12.07 0.76 -18.05
N PHE A 33 -12.66 1.55 -17.15
CA PHE A 33 -14.07 1.93 -17.20
C PHE A 33 -14.32 3.23 -17.98
N CYS A 34 -13.48 4.25 -17.77
CA CYS A 34 -13.67 5.57 -18.40
C CYS A 34 -12.50 6.00 -19.30
N ARG A 35 -11.43 5.19 -19.41
CA ARG A 35 -10.19 5.51 -20.13
C ARG A 35 -9.45 6.75 -19.65
N GLY A 36 -9.79 7.22 -18.44
CA GLY A 36 -9.08 8.32 -17.80
C GLY A 36 -7.68 7.89 -17.34
N SER A 37 -6.72 8.79 -17.48
CA SER A 37 -5.34 8.62 -16.98
C SER A 37 -5.14 9.18 -15.57
N ASP A 38 -6.12 9.90 -15.03
CA ASP A 38 -6.08 10.51 -13.70
C ASP A 38 -6.44 9.48 -12.63
N THR A 39 -5.48 8.60 -12.35
CA THR A 39 -5.58 7.51 -11.36
C THR A 39 -4.44 7.57 -10.36
N GLU A 40 -4.66 7.03 -9.17
CA GLU A 40 -3.64 6.93 -8.12
C GLU A 40 -3.60 5.53 -7.53
N GLN A 41 -2.41 5.07 -7.13
CA GLN A 41 -2.28 3.81 -6.42
C GLN A 41 -2.92 3.93 -5.04
N PHE A 42 -3.94 3.12 -4.79
CA PHE A 42 -4.64 3.06 -3.52
C PHE A 42 -4.04 2.00 -2.60
N SER A 43 -3.64 0.84 -3.16
CA SER A 43 -2.97 -0.23 -2.41
C SER A 43 -2.02 -1.01 -3.31
N ALA A 44 -0.86 -1.38 -2.78
CA ALA A 44 0.09 -2.25 -3.44
C ALA A 44 -0.44 -3.68 -3.65
N PHE A 45 -1.46 -4.10 -2.89
CA PHE A 45 -2.07 -5.43 -2.98
C PHE A 45 -3.59 -5.31 -3.03
N GLY A 46 -4.22 -6.02 -3.96
CA GLY A 46 -5.67 -6.14 -4.05
C GLY A 46 -6.18 -7.48 -3.52
N SER A 47 -7.19 -8.03 -4.20
CA SER A 47 -7.80 -9.32 -3.92
C SER A 47 -6.82 -10.51 -4.02
N ALA A 48 -5.77 -10.34 -4.84
CA ALA A 48 -4.68 -11.30 -5.00
C ALA A 48 -3.31 -10.63 -4.87
N LEU A 49 -2.28 -11.41 -4.56
CA LEU A 49 -0.90 -10.90 -4.43
C LEU A 49 -0.36 -10.32 -5.74
N SER A 50 -0.82 -10.84 -6.88
CA SER A 50 -0.42 -10.43 -8.23
C SER A 50 -1.21 -9.24 -8.78
N VAL A 51 -2.07 -8.61 -7.98
CA VAL A 51 -2.80 -7.39 -8.39
C VAL A 51 -2.52 -6.24 -7.43
N SER A 52 -2.66 -5.03 -7.94
CA SER A 52 -2.59 -3.77 -7.19
C SER A 52 -3.86 -2.98 -7.42
N GLN A 53 -4.28 -2.17 -6.46
CA GLN A 53 -5.52 -1.40 -6.54
C GLN A 53 -5.23 0.06 -6.85
N TYR A 54 -6.01 0.62 -7.77
CA TYR A 54 -5.98 2.01 -8.17
C TYR A 54 -7.35 2.65 -7.98
N TYR A 55 -7.34 3.93 -7.63
CA TYR A 55 -8.54 4.75 -7.59
C TYR A 55 -8.53 5.71 -8.79
N CYS A 56 -9.63 5.72 -9.55
CA CYS A 56 -9.82 6.66 -10.65
C CYS A 56 -10.56 7.90 -10.16
N ARG A 57 -9.95 9.09 -10.26
CA ARG A 57 -10.58 10.35 -9.86
C ARG A 57 -11.77 10.77 -10.76
N PRO A 58 -11.68 10.66 -12.11
CA PRO A 58 -12.77 11.02 -13.01
C PRO A 58 -14.09 10.25 -12.77
N CYS A 59 -14.05 8.92 -12.72
CA CYS A 59 -15.24 8.09 -12.56
C CYS A 59 -15.47 7.60 -11.13
N ARG A 60 -14.58 7.95 -10.19
CA ARG A 60 -14.65 7.61 -8.76
C ARG A 60 -14.75 6.12 -8.47
N THR A 61 -14.05 5.30 -9.25
CA THR A 61 -14.10 3.83 -9.16
C THR A 61 -12.74 3.27 -8.74
N VAL A 62 -12.76 2.28 -7.84
CA VAL A 62 -11.58 1.45 -7.53
C VAL A 62 -11.51 0.29 -8.50
N PHE A 63 -10.32 0.02 -9.04
CA PHE A 63 -10.09 -1.11 -9.95
C PHE A 63 -8.75 -1.78 -9.66
N GLU A 64 -8.60 -3.01 -10.17
CA GLU A 64 -7.38 -3.79 -10.01
C GLU A 64 -6.55 -3.79 -11.29
N TRP A 65 -5.24 -3.65 -11.12
CA TRP A 65 -4.24 -3.72 -12.18
C TRP A 65 -3.30 -4.88 -11.91
N MET A 66 -3.14 -5.77 -12.89
CA MET A 66 -2.27 -6.94 -12.80
C MET A 66 -0.81 -6.53 -12.79
N LYS A 67 -0.01 -7.20 -11.95
CA LYS A 67 1.45 -7.12 -11.94
C LYS A 67 1.97 -8.22 -12.86
N TRP A 68 2.38 -7.86 -14.08
CA TRP A 68 2.71 -8.76 -15.18
C TRP A 68 4.11 -8.47 -15.75
N ARG A 69 4.98 -7.96 -14.88
CA ARG A 69 6.37 -7.62 -15.16
C ARG A 69 7.30 -8.52 -14.38
#